data_AF-A0AAV3XA85-F1
#
_entry.id   AF-A0AAV3XA85-F1
#
_cell.length_a   1.000
_cell.length_b   1.000
_cell.length_c   1.000
_cell.angle_alpha   90.00
_cell.angle_beta   90.00
_cell.angle_gamma   90.00
#
_symmetry.space_group_name_H-M   'P 1'
#
loop_
_entity.id
_entity.type
_entity.pdbx_description
1 polymer ?
#
loop_
_entity_poly.entity_id
_entity_poly.type
_entity_poly.pdbx_seq_one_letter_code
_entity_poly.pdbx_strand_id
1 'polypeptide(L)'
;MKDNNSIHQAIDRIHELGNVETGRGPKHPTSPNPQLASEIADFIDKYSFLKKDQSYVEFLECYAGLLLYRDNDFMSLGIYGFDDDVSLHLVKGEGELIDEAGMLTFADLTLPLQEGDKRADNLIGTGFAFDATQQRPWGVYRCINNQPYHWYCGTFLEWLEKLANQKGRLLEDPTPLLR
;
A
#
# COMPACT_ATOMS: atom_id res chain seq x y z
N MET A 1 -0.92 -29.46 0.23
CA MET A 1 -1.82 -28.32 -0.03
C MET A 1 -0.93 -27.27 -0.65
N LYS A 2 -1.10 -26.98 -1.93
CA LYS A 2 -0.21 -26.06 -2.65
C LYS A 2 -0.66 -24.63 -2.37
N ASP A 3 0.32 -23.76 -2.19
CA ASP A 3 0.22 -22.40 -1.67
C ASP A 3 -0.78 -21.54 -2.46
N ASN A 4 -1.92 -21.25 -1.83
CA ASN A 4 -2.91 -20.26 -2.27
C ASN A 4 -2.51 -18.87 -1.73
N ASN A 5 -1.29 -18.41 -2.05
CA ASN A 5 -0.81 -17.08 -1.69
C ASN A 5 -0.33 -16.37 -2.96
N SER A 6 -1.27 -16.00 -3.84
CA SER A 6 -0.98 -15.10 -4.96
C SER A 6 -1.46 -13.68 -4.66
N ILE A 7 -0.86 -12.71 -5.35
CA ILE A 7 -1.32 -11.32 -5.29
C ILE A 7 -2.81 -11.20 -5.62
N HIS A 8 -3.28 -11.97 -6.61
CA HIS A 8 -4.67 -11.95 -7.04
C HIS A 8 -5.63 -12.38 -5.93
N GLN A 9 -5.31 -13.45 -5.22
CA GLN A 9 -6.14 -13.92 -4.10
C GLN A 9 -6.17 -12.90 -2.95
N ALA A 10 -5.05 -12.22 -2.69
CA ALA A 10 -5.03 -11.16 -1.68
C ALA A 10 -5.90 -9.96 -2.09
N ILE A 11 -5.83 -9.53 -3.36
CA ILE A 11 -6.67 -8.45 -3.90
C ILE A 11 -8.14 -8.83 -3.91
N ASP A 12 -8.50 -10.04 -4.34
CA ASP A 12 -9.88 -10.54 -4.31
C ASP A 12 -10.48 -10.46 -2.89
N ARG A 13 -9.69 -10.85 -1.87
CA ARG A 13 -10.11 -10.74 -0.46
C ARG A 13 -10.20 -9.29 0.03
N ILE A 14 -9.41 -8.38 -0.53
CA ILE A 14 -9.53 -6.95 -0.22
C ILE A 14 -10.81 -6.37 -0.81
N HIS A 15 -11.24 -6.80 -2.01
CA HIS A 15 -12.53 -6.42 -2.59
C HIS A 15 -13.72 -6.81 -1.69
N GLU A 16 -13.59 -7.82 -0.83
CA GLU A 16 -14.63 -8.20 0.14
C GLU A 16 -14.76 -7.20 1.31
N LEU A 17 -13.82 -6.25 1.47
CA LEU A 17 -13.79 -5.34 2.61
C LEU A 17 -14.65 -4.09 2.45
N GLY A 18 -15.02 -3.68 1.23
CA GLY A 18 -15.76 -2.44 1.00
C GLY A 18 -15.78 -1.98 -0.46
N ASN A 19 -15.85 -0.66 -0.66
CA ASN A 19 -15.76 -0.08 -1.99
C ASN A 19 -14.29 -0.04 -2.39
N VAL A 20 -13.88 -0.99 -3.22
CA VAL A 20 -12.51 -1.13 -3.72
C VAL A 20 -12.46 -0.85 -5.21
N GLU A 21 -11.56 0.04 -5.58
CA GLU A 21 -11.17 0.34 -6.95
C GLU A 21 -9.71 -0.06 -7.15
N THR A 22 -9.43 -0.70 -8.27
CA THR A 22 -8.06 -1.06 -8.69
C THR A 22 -7.79 -0.47 -10.05
N GLY A 23 -6.57 -0.01 -10.25
CA GLY A 23 -6.13 0.41 -11.57
C GLY A 23 -5.99 -0.76 -12.53
N ARG A 24 -5.56 -0.45 -13.75
CA ARG A 24 -5.35 -1.45 -14.79
C ARG A 24 -3.92 -1.40 -15.27
N GLY A 25 -3.06 -2.24 -14.72
CA GLY A 25 -1.68 -2.34 -15.18
C GLY A 25 -1.57 -3.00 -16.57
N PRO A 26 -0.36 -2.99 -17.18
CA PRO A 26 -0.12 -3.60 -18.49
C PRO A 26 -0.37 -5.11 -18.54
N LYS A 27 -0.39 -5.79 -17.39
CA LYS A 27 -0.66 -7.22 -17.25
C LYS A 27 -1.97 -7.51 -16.51
N HIS A 28 -2.86 -6.53 -16.35
CA HIS A 28 -4.16 -6.73 -15.68
C HIS A 28 -4.90 -7.93 -16.30
N PRO A 29 -5.46 -8.85 -15.49
CA PRO A 29 -5.94 -10.16 -15.98
C PRO A 29 -7.09 -10.10 -16.98
N THR A 30 -7.94 -9.07 -16.89
CA THR A 30 -9.15 -8.95 -17.71
C THR A 30 -9.19 -7.70 -18.58
N SER A 31 -8.30 -6.73 -18.35
CA SER A 31 -8.35 -5.42 -19.01
C SER A 31 -6.98 -4.73 -18.93
N PRO A 32 -5.94 -5.29 -19.57
CA PRO A 32 -4.60 -4.73 -19.52
C PRO A 32 -4.52 -3.33 -20.17
N ASN A 33 -3.74 -2.43 -19.55
CA ASN A 33 -3.42 -1.12 -20.11
C ASN A 33 -1.94 -1.07 -20.54
N PRO A 34 -1.61 -1.37 -21.81
CA PRO A 34 -0.22 -1.41 -22.27
C PRO A 34 0.47 -0.04 -22.26
N GLN A 35 -0.27 1.07 -22.15
CA GLN A 35 0.31 2.41 -22.15
C GLN A 35 1.17 2.67 -20.90
N LEU A 36 0.86 2.01 -19.77
CA LEU A 36 1.60 2.16 -18.53
C LEU A 36 2.91 1.33 -18.49
N ALA A 37 3.15 0.44 -19.47
CA ALA A 37 4.26 -0.50 -19.43
C ALA A 37 5.63 0.18 -19.35
N SER A 38 5.86 1.23 -20.14
CA SER A 38 7.15 1.95 -20.13
C SER A 38 7.35 2.67 -18.79
N GLU A 39 6.32 3.35 -18.30
CA GLU A 39 6.42 4.15 -17.09
C GLU A 39 6.67 3.28 -15.84
N ILE A 40 6.00 2.14 -15.74
CA ILE A 40 6.23 1.16 -14.68
C ILE A 40 7.63 0.57 -14.77
N ALA A 41 8.10 0.22 -15.98
CA ALA A 41 9.44 -0.32 -16.19
C ALA A 41 10.52 0.71 -15.79
N ASP A 42 10.38 1.96 -16.25
CA ASP A 42 11.29 3.06 -15.94
C ASP A 42 11.33 3.34 -14.43
N PHE A 43 10.18 3.29 -13.75
CA PHE A 43 10.10 3.42 -12.30
C PHE A 43 10.84 2.30 -11.56
N ILE A 44 10.62 1.05 -11.96
CA ILE A 44 11.26 -0.12 -11.35
C ILE A 44 12.78 -0.10 -11.62
N ASP A 45 13.22 0.38 -12.79
CA ASP A 45 14.64 0.52 -13.09
C ASP A 45 15.29 1.65 -12.29
N LYS A 46 14.62 2.80 -12.16
CA LYS A 46 15.05 3.91 -11.30
C LYS A 46 15.17 3.47 -9.84
N TYR A 47 14.19 2.71 -9.34
CA TYR A 47 14.14 2.20 -7.96
C TYR A 47 14.39 0.69 -7.92
N SER A 48 15.51 0.26 -8.50
CA SER A 48 15.86 -1.16 -8.66
C SER A 48 15.84 -2.02 -7.39
N PHE A 49 15.92 -1.41 -6.20
CA PHE A 49 15.77 -2.13 -4.93
C PHE A 49 14.39 -2.78 -4.78
N LEU A 50 13.34 -2.25 -5.42
CA LEU A 50 11.99 -2.81 -5.42
C LEU A 50 11.93 -4.21 -6.06
N LYS A 51 12.88 -4.55 -6.94
CA LYS A 51 12.99 -5.89 -7.55
C LYS A 51 13.23 -7.01 -6.53
N LYS A 52 13.57 -6.68 -5.27
CA LYS A 52 13.68 -7.65 -4.17
C LYS A 52 12.32 -8.21 -3.74
N ASP A 53 11.21 -7.52 -4.05
CA ASP A 53 9.87 -7.99 -3.77
C ASP A 53 9.06 -8.13 -5.06
N GLN A 54 9.04 -9.36 -5.57
CA GLN A 54 8.34 -9.69 -6.80
C GLN A 54 6.83 -9.48 -6.70
N SER A 55 6.24 -9.57 -5.49
CA SER A 55 4.80 -9.38 -5.32
C SER A 55 4.39 -7.91 -5.45
N TYR A 56 5.27 -6.97 -5.04
CA TYR A 56 5.05 -5.55 -5.31
C TYR A 56 5.19 -5.22 -6.80
N VAL A 57 6.19 -5.78 -7.47
CA VAL A 57 6.35 -5.62 -8.93
C VAL A 57 5.12 -6.15 -9.66
N GLU A 58 4.66 -7.35 -9.32
CA GLU A 58 3.46 -7.96 -9.91
C GLU A 58 2.21 -7.11 -9.63
N PHE A 59 2.09 -6.54 -8.42
CA PHE A 59 1.00 -5.61 -8.11
C PHE A 59 1.00 -4.38 -9.02
N LEU A 60 2.16 -3.75 -9.24
CA LEU A 60 2.24 -2.59 -10.14
C LEU A 60 1.88 -2.98 -11.57
N GLU A 61 2.42 -4.11 -12.07
CA GLU A 61 2.16 -4.57 -13.43
C GLU A 61 0.71 -5.02 -13.68
N CYS A 62 0.03 -5.56 -12.67
CA CYS A 62 -1.34 -6.07 -12.79
C CYS A 62 -2.39 -5.00 -12.43
N TYR A 63 -2.21 -4.31 -11.31
CA TYR A 63 -3.23 -3.45 -10.71
C TYR A 63 -2.88 -1.96 -10.75
N ALA A 64 -1.60 -1.59 -10.86
CA ALA A 64 -1.18 -0.20 -11.03
C ALA A 64 -1.81 0.81 -10.04
N GLY A 65 -2.17 0.38 -8.83
CA GLY A 65 -2.83 1.19 -7.80
C GLY A 65 -4.09 0.52 -7.24
N LEU A 66 -4.45 0.89 -6.01
CA LEU A 66 -5.66 0.45 -5.35
C LEU A 66 -6.17 1.53 -4.40
N LEU A 67 -7.48 1.76 -4.40
CA LEU A 67 -8.18 2.58 -3.43
C LEU A 67 -9.25 1.74 -2.76
N LEU A 68 -9.26 1.73 -1.43
CA LEU A 68 -10.32 1.14 -0.63
C LEU A 68 -10.91 2.21 0.27
N TYR A 69 -12.23 2.35 0.21
CA TYR A 69 -12.95 3.27 1.06
C TYR A 69 -14.17 2.59 1.68
N ARG A 70 -14.38 2.84 2.98
CA ARG A 70 -15.48 2.27 3.76
C ARG A 70 -16.18 3.35 4.56
N ASP A 71 -17.37 3.74 4.08
CA ASP A 71 -18.20 4.75 4.73
C ASP A 71 -18.64 4.39 6.15
N ASN A 72 -18.78 3.10 6.46
CA ASN A 72 -19.32 2.67 7.75
C ASN A 72 -18.36 2.94 8.91
N ASP A 73 -17.04 2.84 8.68
CA ASP A 73 -16.02 3.06 9.70
C ASP A 73 -14.91 4.00 9.25
N PHE A 74 -15.15 4.88 8.27
CA PHE A 74 -14.22 5.95 7.85
C PHE A 74 -12.81 5.46 7.54
N MET A 75 -12.71 4.21 7.10
CA MET A 75 -11.45 3.65 6.68
C MET A 75 -11.19 4.06 5.23
N SER A 76 -10.01 4.59 4.98
CA SER A 76 -9.50 4.84 3.65
C SER A 76 -8.10 4.27 3.52
N LEU A 77 -7.82 3.56 2.45
CA LEU A 77 -6.51 3.03 2.09
C LEU A 77 -6.22 3.40 0.65
N GLY A 78 -5.12 4.10 0.41
CA GLY A 78 -4.53 4.28 -0.91
C GLY A 78 -3.26 3.46 -1.03
N ILE A 79 -3.17 2.58 -2.03
CA ILE A 79 -1.93 1.98 -2.49
C ILE A 79 -1.56 2.68 -3.79
N TYR A 80 -0.42 3.37 -3.79
CA TYR A 80 0.02 4.24 -4.88
C TYR A 80 0.34 3.43 -6.14
N GLY A 81 0.17 4.08 -7.28
CA GLY A 81 0.29 3.42 -8.56
C GLY A 81 0.51 4.37 -9.72
N PHE A 82 -0.02 4.00 -10.89
CA PHE A 82 0.15 4.69 -12.16
C PHE A 82 -1.18 4.98 -12.86
N ASP A 83 -2.29 4.58 -12.24
CA ASP A 83 -3.64 4.92 -12.69
C ASP A 83 -4.12 6.18 -11.96
N ASP A 84 -4.16 7.30 -12.69
CA ASP A 84 -4.50 8.65 -12.18
C ASP A 84 -5.93 8.71 -11.60
N ASP A 85 -6.82 7.79 -12.00
CA ASP A 85 -8.21 7.77 -11.57
C ASP A 85 -8.43 6.96 -10.27
N VAL A 86 -7.43 6.18 -9.82
CA VAL A 86 -7.59 5.25 -8.69
C VAL A 86 -6.88 5.73 -7.44
N SER A 87 -5.59 6.06 -7.53
CA SER A 87 -4.76 6.36 -6.35
C SER A 87 -3.71 7.42 -6.66
N LEU A 88 -2.93 7.83 -5.66
CA LEU A 88 -1.84 8.77 -5.90
C LEU A 88 -0.85 8.19 -6.93
N HIS A 89 -0.55 9.00 -7.94
CA HIS A 89 0.37 8.61 -9.00
C HIS A 89 1.84 8.75 -8.57
N LEU A 90 2.59 7.64 -8.59
CA LEU A 90 3.94 7.50 -8.03
C LEU A 90 4.99 8.44 -8.62
N VAL A 91 4.82 8.90 -9.88
CA VAL A 91 5.81 9.76 -10.56
C VAL A 91 5.29 11.13 -11.01
N LYS A 92 3.99 11.40 -10.91
CA LYS A 92 3.38 12.67 -11.34
C LYS A 92 3.06 13.59 -10.16
N GLY A 93 3.10 13.07 -8.93
CA GLY A 93 2.86 13.86 -7.73
C GLY A 93 3.93 14.93 -7.49
N GLU A 94 3.55 15.99 -6.79
CA GLU A 94 4.49 16.99 -6.29
C GLU A 94 5.25 16.43 -5.08
N GLY A 95 6.58 16.54 -5.09
CA GLY A 95 7.45 16.14 -3.98
C GLY A 95 8.42 15.00 -4.32
N GLU A 96 9.32 14.73 -3.38
CA GLU A 96 10.22 13.58 -3.47
C GLU A 96 9.49 12.32 -2.98
N LEU A 97 9.53 11.24 -3.78
CA LEU A 97 8.90 9.97 -3.43
C LEU A 97 9.63 9.24 -2.29
N ILE A 98 10.91 9.57 -2.10
CA ILE A 98 11.74 9.10 -1.00
C ILE A 98 11.87 10.25 -0.01
N ASP A 99 11.48 10.02 1.23
CA ASP A 99 11.57 11.04 2.28
C ASP A 99 13.01 11.25 2.81
N GLU A 100 13.16 12.20 3.74
CA GLU A 100 14.44 12.51 4.39
C GLU A 100 15.02 11.32 5.20
N ALA A 101 14.20 10.34 5.58
CA ALA A 101 14.63 9.12 6.27
C ALA A 101 15.07 8.01 5.29
N GLY A 102 14.96 8.27 3.98
CA GLY A 102 15.30 7.34 2.91
C GLY A 102 14.21 6.29 2.67
N MET A 103 12.95 6.61 2.95
CA MET A 103 11.81 5.71 2.83
C MET A 103 10.98 6.04 1.59
N LEU A 104 10.77 5.06 0.71
CA LEU A 104 9.86 5.17 -0.43
C LEU A 104 8.46 4.76 0.01
N THR A 105 7.58 5.73 0.22
CA THR A 105 6.18 5.47 0.62
C THR A 105 5.37 4.93 -0.55
N PHE A 106 4.63 3.85 -0.32
CA PHE A 106 3.78 3.21 -1.33
C PHE A 106 2.30 3.14 -0.94
N ALA A 107 1.96 3.37 0.33
CA ALA A 107 0.57 3.37 0.76
C ALA A 107 0.34 4.22 2.00
N ASP A 108 -0.88 4.73 2.12
CA ASP A 108 -1.42 5.35 3.34
C ASP A 108 -2.76 4.73 3.72
N LEU A 109 -2.97 4.60 5.02
CA LEU A 109 -4.17 4.06 5.65
C LEU A 109 -4.63 5.05 6.71
N THR A 110 -5.88 5.48 6.59
CA THR A 110 -6.56 6.32 7.58
C THR A 110 -7.66 5.51 8.25
N LEU A 111 -7.69 5.53 9.58
CA LEU A 111 -8.67 4.82 10.42
C LEU A 111 -9.16 5.74 11.54
N PRO A 112 -10.41 5.65 11.99
CA PRO A 112 -10.83 6.35 13.20
C PRO A 112 -10.31 5.65 14.47
N LEU A 113 -9.97 6.43 15.49
CA LEU A 113 -9.58 5.98 16.83
C LEU A 113 -10.70 5.19 17.53
N GLN A 114 -11.94 5.57 17.27
CA GLN A 114 -13.14 4.93 17.81
C GLN A 114 -14.12 4.63 16.67
N GLU A 115 -14.72 3.45 16.71
CA GLU A 115 -15.69 3.05 15.68
C GLU A 115 -16.86 4.04 15.63
N GLY A 116 -17.11 4.59 14.44
CA GLY A 116 -18.16 5.57 14.19
C GLY A 116 -17.82 7.02 14.55
N ASP A 117 -16.63 7.32 15.11
CA ASP A 117 -16.19 8.71 15.31
C ASP A 117 -15.60 9.27 14.02
N LYS A 118 -16.18 10.36 13.53
CA LYS A 118 -15.86 10.98 12.24
C LYS A 118 -15.06 12.27 12.37
N ARG A 119 -14.70 12.65 13.60
CA ARG A 119 -14.00 13.92 13.82
C ARG A 119 -12.54 13.77 13.36
N ALA A 120 -12.05 14.79 12.65
CA ALA A 120 -10.72 14.74 12.03
C ALA A 120 -9.57 14.60 13.04
N ASP A 121 -9.76 15.10 14.26
CA ASP A 121 -8.85 14.94 15.40
C ASP A 121 -8.79 13.50 15.93
N ASN A 122 -9.73 12.64 15.51
CA ASN A 122 -9.82 11.24 15.93
C ASN A 122 -9.43 10.26 14.82
N LEU A 123 -8.64 10.68 13.84
CA LEU A 123 -8.11 9.80 12.80
C LEU A 123 -6.65 9.42 13.08
N ILE A 124 -6.32 8.14 12.89
CA ILE A 124 -4.96 7.64 12.83
C ILE A 124 -4.56 7.54 11.36
N GLY A 125 -3.52 8.26 10.98
CA GLY A 125 -2.84 8.07 9.71
C GLY A 125 -1.70 7.07 9.86
N THR A 126 -1.61 6.10 8.96
CA THR A 126 -0.55 5.10 8.92
C THR A 126 0.08 5.10 7.53
N GLY A 127 1.38 5.32 7.44
CA GLY A 127 2.13 5.24 6.18
C GLY A 127 2.89 3.94 6.08
N PHE A 128 3.00 3.39 4.87
CA PHE A 128 3.76 2.20 4.56
C PHE A 128 4.81 2.47 3.49
N ALA A 129 6.02 1.98 3.71
CA ALA A 129 7.16 2.30 2.86
C ALA A 129 8.17 1.15 2.74
N PHE A 130 9.04 1.25 1.75
CA PHE A 130 10.25 0.44 1.62
C PHE A 130 11.50 1.28 1.94
N ASP A 131 12.53 0.65 2.52
CA ASP A 131 13.82 1.31 2.74
C ASP A 131 14.61 1.45 1.44
N ALA A 132 14.64 2.65 0.87
CA ALA A 132 15.36 2.95 -0.37
C ALA A 132 16.88 3.01 -0.17
N THR A 133 17.33 3.26 1.07
CA THR A 133 18.77 3.30 1.40
C THR A 133 19.42 1.92 1.35
N GLN A 134 18.62 0.86 1.51
CA GLN A 134 19.06 -0.53 1.62
C GLN A 134 20.03 -0.78 2.80
N GLN A 135 19.99 0.08 3.83
CA GLN A 135 20.80 -0.05 5.03
C GLN A 135 20.09 -0.84 6.14
N ARG A 136 18.76 -1.01 6.01
CA ARG A 136 17.92 -1.72 6.98
C ARG A 136 17.47 -3.09 6.42
N PRO A 137 16.94 -4.01 7.26
CA PRO A 137 16.39 -5.27 6.78
C PRO A 137 15.32 -5.05 5.70
N TRP A 138 15.29 -5.92 4.68
CA TRP A 138 14.25 -5.87 3.67
C TRP A 138 12.86 -6.10 4.29
N GLY A 139 11.86 -5.38 3.78
CA GLY A 139 10.48 -5.53 4.21
C GLY A 139 9.68 -4.23 4.07
N VAL A 140 8.41 -4.33 4.46
CA VAL A 140 7.53 -3.18 4.61
C VAL A 140 7.78 -2.55 5.97
N TYR A 141 7.94 -1.24 5.97
CA TYR A 141 8.03 -0.42 7.16
C TYR A 141 6.72 0.35 7.35
N ARG A 142 6.37 0.63 8.60
CA ARG A 142 5.15 1.33 9.01
C ARG A 142 5.51 2.54 9.85
N CYS A 143 4.87 3.69 9.58
CA CYS A 143 4.83 4.84 10.48
C CYS A 143 3.38 5.11 10.88
N ILE A 144 3.17 5.62 12.09
CA ILE A 144 1.83 6.00 12.60
C ILE A 144 1.90 7.47 12.99
N ASN A 145 0.98 8.31 12.52
CA ASN A 145 0.91 9.74 12.80
C ASN A 145 2.28 10.44 12.66
N ASN A 146 2.98 10.15 11.55
CA ASN A 146 4.31 10.69 11.21
C ASN A 146 5.41 10.38 12.25
N GLN A 147 5.22 9.38 13.11
CA GLN A 147 6.31 8.83 13.93
C GLN A 147 7.36 8.14 13.04
N PRO A 148 8.58 7.88 13.56
CA PRO A 148 9.59 7.16 12.80
C PRO A 148 9.08 5.80 12.26
N TYR A 149 9.60 5.42 11.10
CA TYR A 149 9.28 4.13 10.49
C TYR A 149 9.85 2.97 11.31
N HIS A 150 9.03 1.94 11.53
CA HIS A 150 9.41 0.68 12.15
C HIS A 150 9.21 -0.47 11.17
N TRP A 151 10.10 -1.47 11.22
CA TRP A 151 9.94 -2.69 10.41
C TRP A 151 8.63 -3.40 10.79
N TYR A 152 7.80 -3.76 9.81
CA TYR A 152 6.46 -4.29 10.02
C TYR A 152 6.30 -5.74 9.54
N CYS A 153 6.66 -6.04 8.29
CA CYS A 153 6.62 -7.40 7.75
C CYS A 153 7.59 -7.60 6.57
N GLY A 154 7.80 -8.84 6.15
CA GLY A 154 8.90 -9.20 5.24
C GLY A 154 8.66 -8.90 3.76
N THR A 155 7.40 -8.91 3.31
CA THR A 155 7.03 -8.67 1.90
C THR A 155 5.73 -7.88 1.78
N PHE A 156 5.50 -7.33 0.59
CA PHE A 156 4.26 -6.67 0.20
C PHE A 156 3.08 -7.64 0.18
N LEU A 157 3.25 -8.87 -0.29
CA LEU A 157 2.22 -9.90 -0.22
C LEU A 157 1.84 -10.23 1.24
N GLU A 158 2.82 -10.38 2.13
CA GLU A 158 2.55 -10.58 3.56
C GLU A 158 1.77 -9.38 4.14
N TRP A 159 2.10 -8.16 3.73
CA TRP A 159 1.37 -6.96 4.11
C TRP A 159 -0.08 -6.97 3.62
N LEU A 160 -0.34 -7.31 2.35
CA LEU A 160 -1.69 -7.44 1.80
C LEU A 160 -2.50 -8.54 2.49
N GLU A 161 -1.86 -9.67 2.82
CA GLU A 161 -2.50 -10.74 3.56
C GLU A 161 -2.89 -10.30 4.97
N LYS A 162 -2.01 -9.57 5.68
CA LYS A 162 -2.34 -8.95 6.96
C LYS A 162 -3.51 -7.98 6.80
N LEU A 163 -3.50 -7.14 5.76
CA LEU A 163 -4.58 -6.19 5.47
C LEU A 163 -5.92 -6.91 5.30
N ALA A 164 -5.96 -7.95 4.48
CA ALA A 164 -7.16 -8.77 4.26
C ALA A 164 -7.62 -9.48 5.54
N ASN A 165 -6.70 -10.13 6.26
CA ASN A 165 -6.99 -10.90 7.48
C ASN A 165 -7.48 -10.01 8.63
N GLN A 166 -6.93 -8.80 8.76
CA GLN A 166 -7.29 -7.83 9.79
C GLN A 166 -8.39 -6.87 9.34
N LYS A 167 -9.07 -7.15 8.22
CA LYS A 167 -10.18 -6.35 7.68
C LYS A 167 -9.83 -4.86 7.53
N GLY A 168 -8.60 -4.58 7.09
CA GLY A 168 -8.07 -3.24 6.89
C GLY A 168 -7.44 -2.58 8.13
N ARG A 169 -7.53 -3.20 9.31
CA ARG A 169 -7.12 -2.58 10.60
C ARG A 169 -5.70 -2.95 11.00
N LEU A 170 -4.71 -2.37 10.32
CA LEU A 170 -3.27 -2.65 10.55
C LEU A 170 -2.65 -1.86 11.72
N LEU A 171 -3.35 -1.78 12.85
CA LEU A 171 -2.94 -0.97 14.02
C LEU A 171 -2.19 -1.78 15.10
N GLU A 172 -1.80 -3.02 14.86
CA GLU A 172 -1.14 -3.84 15.87
C GLU A 172 0.25 -3.30 16.21
N ASP A 173 0.30 -2.42 17.19
CA ASP A 173 1.29 -2.31 18.26
C ASP A 173 0.52 -1.95 19.54
N PRO A 174 0.70 -2.65 20.68
CA PRO A 174 0.02 -2.36 21.94
C PRO A 174 0.55 -1.10 22.63
N THR A 175 1.18 -0.19 21.91
CA THR A 175 1.60 1.11 22.44
C THR A 175 0.33 1.83 22.89
N PRO A 176 0.19 2.19 24.18
CA PRO A 176 -0.97 2.90 24.66
C PRO A 176 -1.12 4.17 23.81
N LEU A 177 -2.18 4.24 23.02
CA LEU A 177 -2.63 5.51 22.47
C LEU A 177 -2.77 6.43 23.70
N LEU A 178 -1.92 7.45 23.75
CA LEU A 178 -1.80 8.35 24.90
C LEU A 178 -3.21 8.76 25.35
N ARG A 179 -3.57 8.40 26.57
CA ARG A 179 -4.82 8.79 27.23
C ARG A 179 -4.79 10.27 27.61
#